data_AF-A0A0D9VEU6-F1
#
_entry.id   AF-A0A0D9VEU6-F1
#
_cell.length_a   1.000
_cell.length_b   1.000
_cell.length_c   1.000
_cell.angle_alpha   90.00
_cell.angle_beta   90.00
_cell.angle_gamma   90.00
#
_symmetry.space_group_name_H-M   'P 1'
#
loop_
_entity.id
_entity.type
_entity.pdbx_description
1 polymer ?
#
loop_
_entity_poly.entity_id
_entity_poly.type
_entity_poly.pdbx_seq_one_letter_code
_entity_poly.pdbx_strand_id
1 'polypeptide(L)'
;MARKRVKLQRILNDAHRRATFKKRLKGLTKKASELATLCGVDMCFMVYGEGAVEVTEVWPSVPEATSVLERFKAMPDLERYKKTTNLEGFLKESINKLQKELHKVKSEADKSETKLLLVEALDGRHLTFERLTVEQLTSLARMVDARLKIVNNRLEELRGQGLLLAPTPLLAKGPLPHDTVDYTNVEKPPSQ
;
A
#
# COMPACT_ATOMS: atom_id res chain seq x y z
N MET A 1 -4.11 19.41 -30.02
CA MET A 1 -4.56 18.04 -29.69
C MET A 1 -3.93 17.62 -28.36
N ALA A 2 -4.75 17.23 -27.37
CA ALA A 2 -4.25 16.81 -26.06
C ALA A 2 -3.47 15.49 -26.20
N ARG A 3 -2.23 15.48 -25.73
CA ARG A 3 -1.36 14.30 -25.79
C ARG A 3 -1.83 13.27 -24.75
N LYS A 4 -2.16 12.06 -25.18
CA LYS A 4 -2.51 10.95 -24.26
C LYS A 4 -1.35 10.70 -23.30
N ARG A 5 -1.66 10.64 -22.00
CA ARG A 5 -0.67 10.29 -20.96
C ARG A 5 -0.13 8.88 -21.23
N VAL A 6 1.19 8.75 -21.26
CA VAL A 6 1.89 7.48 -21.52
C VAL A 6 2.30 6.84 -20.20
N LYS A 7 2.13 5.52 -20.06
CA LYS A 7 2.64 4.76 -18.91
C LYS A 7 4.18 4.73 -18.94
N LEU A 8 4.84 4.97 -17.80
CA LEU A 8 6.30 4.90 -17.68
C LEU A 8 6.77 3.45 -17.51
N GLN A 9 6.59 2.66 -18.56
CA GLN A 9 7.00 1.26 -18.63
C GLN A 9 7.69 0.97 -19.97
N ARG A 10 8.35 -0.18 -20.07
CA ARG A 10 8.98 -0.62 -21.31
C ARG A 10 7.96 -0.66 -22.46
N ILE A 11 8.30 -0.04 -23.58
CA ILE A 11 7.48 -0.07 -24.80
C ILE A 11 7.75 -1.40 -25.51
N LEU A 12 6.75 -2.28 -25.57
CA LEU A 12 6.93 -3.62 -26.13
C LEU A 12 7.16 -3.62 -27.65
N ASN A 13 6.48 -2.75 -28.38
CA ASN A 13 6.68 -2.63 -29.82
C ASN A 13 8.04 -1.98 -30.13
N ASP A 14 8.92 -2.75 -30.77
CA ASP A 14 10.30 -2.35 -31.05
C ASP A 14 10.43 -1.12 -31.95
N ALA A 15 9.65 -1.05 -33.03
CA ALA A 15 9.68 0.09 -33.94
C ALA A 15 9.25 1.38 -33.23
N HIS A 16 8.16 1.30 -32.46
CA HIS A 16 7.67 2.42 -31.67
C HIS A 16 8.65 2.80 -30.54
N ARG A 17 9.30 1.81 -29.92
CA ARG A 17 10.34 2.03 -28.90
C ARG A 17 11.54 2.78 -29.48
N ARG A 18 12.06 2.36 -30.63
CA ARG A 18 13.18 3.03 -31.33
C ARG A 18 12.83 4.45 -31.75
N ALA A 19 11.64 4.67 -32.32
CA ALA A 19 11.17 6.00 -32.70
C ALA A 19 11.02 6.92 -31.47
N THR A 20 10.46 6.38 -30.38
CA THR A 20 10.33 7.10 -29.12
C THR A 20 11.68 7.43 -28.50
N PHE A 21 12.63 6.48 -28.52
CA PHE A 21 13.99 6.68 -28.03
C PHE A 21 14.65 7.87 -28.74
N LYS A 22 14.69 7.87 -30.08
CA LYS A 22 15.27 8.97 -30.87
C LYS A 22 14.61 10.32 -30.54
N LYS A 23 13.27 10.35 -30.48
CA LYS A 23 12.51 11.58 -30.18
C LYS A 23 12.77 12.09 -28.77
N ARG A 24 12.83 11.19 -27.78
CA ARG A 24 13.08 11.54 -26.38
C ARG A 24 14.53 11.96 -26.15
N LEU A 25 15.49 11.29 -26.78
CA LEU A 25 16.90 11.65 -26.72
C LEU A 25 17.13 13.07 -27.24
N LYS A 26 16.60 13.39 -28.43
CA LYS A 26 16.63 14.77 -28.96
C LYS A 26 15.98 15.79 -28.02
N GLY A 27 14.87 15.41 -27.38
CA GLY A 27 14.19 16.24 -26.39
C GLY A 27 15.02 16.45 -25.13
N LEU A 28 15.69 15.40 -24.64
CA LEU A 28 16.60 15.44 -23.50
C LEU A 28 17.80 16.34 -23.78
N THR A 29 18.45 16.17 -24.94
CA THR A 29 19.56 17.02 -25.39
C THR A 29 19.17 18.50 -25.41
N LYS A 30 18.00 18.82 -25.99
CA LYS A 30 17.49 20.19 -26.02
C LYS A 30 17.26 20.74 -24.61
N LYS A 31 16.64 19.96 -23.72
CA LYS A 31 16.35 20.39 -22.35
C LYS A 31 17.61 20.54 -21.50
N ALA A 32 18.61 19.67 -21.70
CA ALA A 32 19.92 19.81 -21.08
C ALA A 32 20.61 21.10 -21.51
N SER A 33 20.65 21.37 -22.83
CA SER A 33 21.23 22.61 -23.36
C SER A 33 20.52 23.87 -22.83
N GLU A 34 19.18 23.89 -22.81
CA GLU A 34 18.39 24.98 -22.24
C GLU A 34 18.71 25.18 -20.75
N LEU A 35 18.75 24.10 -19.96
CA LEU A 35 19.01 24.17 -18.52
C LEU A 35 20.44 24.66 -18.23
N ALA A 36 21.43 24.11 -18.92
CA ALA A 36 22.82 24.53 -18.80
C ALA A 36 22.98 26.02 -19.10
N THR A 37 22.34 26.49 -20.17
CA THR A 37 22.42 27.89 -20.61
C THR A 37 21.68 28.84 -19.66
N LEU A 38 20.44 28.52 -19.30
CA LEU A 38 19.58 29.42 -18.52
C LEU A 38 20.02 29.51 -17.06
N CYS A 39 20.55 28.43 -16.50
CA CYS A 39 20.96 28.38 -15.11
C CYS A 39 22.48 28.53 -14.91
N GLY A 40 23.26 28.58 -16.00
CA GLY A 40 24.73 28.64 -15.91
C GLY A 40 25.32 27.44 -15.19
N VAL A 41 24.76 26.24 -15.41
CA VAL A 41 25.17 25.01 -14.73
C VAL A 41 25.92 24.08 -15.68
N ASP A 42 27.04 23.55 -15.21
CA ASP A 42 27.75 22.48 -15.88
C ASP A 42 26.97 21.17 -15.75
N MET A 43 26.60 20.57 -16.87
CA MET A 43 25.92 19.27 -16.88
C MET A 43 26.37 18.40 -18.04
N CYS A 44 26.25 17.10 -17.86
CA CYS A 44 26.50 16.13 -18.91
C CYS A 44 25.57 14.93 -18.76
N PHE A 45 25.35 14.20 -19.85
CA PHE A 45 24.72 12.88 -19.77
C PHE A 45 25.33 11.91 -20.78
N MET A 46 25.14 10.64 -20.48
CA MET A 46 25.56 9.52 -21.31
C MET A 46 24.38 8.55 -21.45
N VAL A 47 24.08 8.11 -22.67
CA VAL A 47 22.96 7.20 -22.95
C VAL A 47 23.45 5.96 -23.67
N TYR A 48 23.05 4.80 -23.17
CA TYR A 48 23.21 3.51 -23.84
C TYR A 48 21.87 3.10 -24.45
N GLY A 49 21.88 2.86 -25.76
CA GLY A 49 20.78 2.29 -26.49
C GLY A 49 20.61 0.81 -26.17
N GLU A 50 19.44 0.27 -26.49
CA GLU A 50 19.17 -1.15 -26.30
C GLU A 50 20.08 -2.00 -27.19
N GLY A 51 20.79 -2.96 -26.58
CA GLY A 51 21.72 -3.85 -27.27
C GLY A 51 23.03 -3.18 -27.69
N ALA A 52 23.25 -1.91 -27.31
CA ALA A 52 24.49 -1.22 -27.61
C ALA A 52 25.59 -1.66 -26.62
N VAL A 53 26.70 -2.16 -27.16
CA VAL A 53 27.93 -2.43 -26.39
C VAL A 53 28.66 -1.12 -26.09
N GLU A 54 28.55 -0.16 -27.00
CA GLU A 54 29.14 1.17 -26.89
C GLU A 54 28.10 2.23 -26.53
N VAL A 55 28.60 3.36 -26.04
CA VAL A 55 27.78 4.53 -25.72
C VAL A 55 27.07 5.02 -26.99
N THR A 56 25.75 5.19 -26.91
CA THR A 56 24.94 5.67 -28.04
C THR A 56 24.98 7.19 -28.18
N GLU A 57 25.06 7.91 -27.07
CA GLU A 57 25.14 9.38 -27.09
C GLU A 57 25.89 9.89 -25.85
N VAL A 58 26.78 10.85 -26.05
CA VAL A 58 27.40 11.66 -24.99
C VAL A 58 27.12 13.12 -25.29
N TRP A 59 26.65 13.86 -24.29
CA TRP A 59 26.41 15.29 -24.39
C TRP A 59 27.13 16.04 -23.25
N PRO A 60 27.70 17.23 -23.50
CA PRO A 60 27.71 17.99 -24.76
C PRO A 60 28.75 17.50 -25.77
N SER A 61 29.93 17.13 -25.28
CA SER A 61 30.97 16.44 -26.02
C SER A 61 31.67 15.47 -25.08
N VAL A 62 32.41 14.50 -25.61
CA VAL A 62 33.15 13.54 -24.77
C VAL A 62 34.13 14.23 -23.82
N PRO A 63 34.97 15.21 -24.24
CA PRO A 63 35.88 15.90 -23.34
C PRO A 63 35.18 16.69 -22.24
N GLU A 64 34.13 17.44 -22.58
CA GLU A 64 33.39 18.25 -21.61
C GLU A 64 32.64 17.37 -20.61
N ALA A 65 31.95 16.32 -21.09
CA ALA A 65 31.27 15.37 -20.23
C ALA A 65 32.25 14.67 -19.28
N THR A 66 33.45 14.35 -19.77
CA THR A 66 34.51 13.75 -18.94
C THR A 66 34.97 14.73 -17.86
N SER A 67 35.18 16.00 -18.22
CA SER A 67 35.57 17.03 -17.27
C SER A 67 34.53 17.25 -16.17
N VAL A 68 33.23 17.28 -16.53
CA VAL A 68 32.13 17.35 -15.55
C VAL A 68 32.12 16.12 -14.65
N LEU A 69 32.31 14.92 -15.22
CA LEU A 69 32.34 13.67 -14.48
C LEU A 69 33.53 13.60 -13.50
N GLU A 70 34.70 14.08 -13.90
CA GLU A 70 35.90 14.15 -13.06
C GLU A 70 35.69 15.09 -11.88
N ARG A 71 35.17 16.30 -12.12
CA ARG A 71 34.79 17.23 -11.04
C ARG A 71 33.78 16.58 -10.08
N PHE A 72 32.81 15.84 -10.62
CA PHE A 72 31.84 15.11 -9.81
C PHE A 72 32.47 14.00 -8.97
N LYS A 73 33.48 13.29 -9.50
CA LYS A 73 34.23 12.26 -8.76
C LYS A 73 35.15 12.84 -7.69
N ALA A 74 35.65 14.06 -7.87
CA ALA A 74 36.52 14.73 -6.92
C ALA A 74 35.79 15.34 -5.71
N MET A 75 34.46 15.42 -5.73
CA MET A 75 33.67 15.93 -4.60
C MET A 75 33.64 14.94 -3.42
N PRO A 76 33.62 15.42 -2.16
CA PRO A 76 33.52 14.57 -0.97
C PRO A 76 32.26 13.67 -0.99
N ASP A 77 32.40 12.42 -0.56
CA ASP A 77 31.35 11.40 -0.62
C ASP A 77 30.04 11.83 0.07
N LEU A 78 30.12 12.59 1.16
CA LEU A 78 28.95 13.07 1.90
C LEU A 78 28.10 14.06 1.07
N GLU A 79 28.74 14.91 0.25
CA GLU A 79 28.04 15.84 -0.64
C GLU A 79 27.49 15.14 -1.87
N ARG A 80 28.23 14.14 -2.36
CA ARG A 80 27.83 13.28 -3.48
C ARG A 80 26.60 12.44 -3.14
N TYR A 81 26.57 11.82 -1.95
CA TYR A 81 25.48 10.97 -1.48
C TYR A 81 24.19 11.76 -1.21
N LYS A 82 24.29 12.97 -0.64
CA LYS A 82 23.12 13.80 -0.32
C LYS A 82 22.37 14.33 -1.55
N LYS A 83 23.04 14.50 -2.70
CA LYS A 83 22.46 15.12 -3.90
C LYS A 83 22.19 14.14 -5.05
N THR A 84 22.65 12.90 -4.95
CA THR A 84 22.49 11.90 -6.02
C THR A 84 21.26 11.02 -5.76
N THR A 85 20.20 11.21 -6.53
CA THR A 85 19.15 10.19 -6.63
C THR A 85 19.62 9.13 -7.61
N ASN A 86 20.13 8.01 -7.11
CA ASN A 86 20.48 6.88 -7.95
C ASN A 86 19.22 6.11 -8.38
N LEU A 87 19.35 5.29 -9.43
CA LEU A 87 18.26 4.45 -9.93
C LEU A 87 17.68 3.55 -8.83
N GLU A 88 18.54 3.00 -7.98
CA GLU A 88 18.15 2.15 -6.87
C GLU A 88 17.23 2.88 -5.88
N GLY A 89 17.58 4.10 -5.48
CA GLY A 89 16.80 4.94 -4.58
C GLY A 89 15.46 5.31 -5.20
N PHE A 90 15.44 5.69 -6.48
CA PHE A 90 14.20 5.94 -7.21
C PHE A 90 13.29 4.69 -7.28
N LEU A 91 13.88 3.52 -7.55
CA LEU A 91 13.14 2.25 -7.59
C LEU A 91 12.61 1.88 -6.21
N LYS A 92 13.42 1.99 -5.15
CA LYS A 92 12.99 1.79 -3.76
C LYS A 92 11.82 2.70 -3.40
N GLU A 93 11.90 3.98 -3.74
CA GLU A 93 10.81 4.93 -3.47
C GLU A 93 9.54 4.58 -4.27
N SER A 94 9.69 4.16 -5.52
CA SER A 94 8.57 3.73 -6.37
C SER A 94 7.91 2.46 -5.85
N ILE A 95 8.71 1.48 -5.41
CA ILE A 95 8.23 0.24 -4.79
C ILE A 95 7.48 0.57 -3.51
N ASN A 96 8.03 1.43 -2.65
CA ASN A 96 7.39 1.85 -1.41
C ASN A 96 6.04 2.54 -1.68
N LYS A 97 5.93 3.36 -2.73
CA LYS A 97 4.65 3.98 -3.13
C LYS A 97 3.63 2.93 -3.57
N LEU A 98 4.02 1.98 -4.43
CA LEU A 98 3.14 0.90 -4.88
C LEU A 98 2.70 -0.01 -3.72
N GLN A 99 3.61 -0.32 -2.78
CA GLN A 99 3.29 -1.10 -1.58
C GLN A 99 2.28 -0.37 -0.68
N LYS A 100 2.41 0.96 -0.52
CA LYS A 100 1.42 1.77 0.21
C LYS A 100 0.06 1.76 -0.46
N GLU A 101 0.01 1.90 -1.79
CA GLU A 101 -1.25 1.82 -2.55
C GLU A 101 -1.89 0.44 -2.43
N LEU A 102 -1.09 -0.63 -2.55
CA LEU A 102 -1.57 -2.00 -2.40
C LEU A 102 -2.11 -2.25 -0.98
N HIS A 103 -1.38 -1.82 0.05
CA HIS A 103 -1.83 -1.93 1.44
C HIS A 103 -3.14 -1.16 1.66
N LYS A 104 -3.27 0.03 1.08
CA LYS A 104 -4.50 0.83 1.17
C LYS A 104 -5.69 0.07 0.58
N VAL A 105 -5.56 -0.41 -0.67
CA VAL A 105 -6.62 -1.17 -1.35
C VAL A 105 -6.98 -2.43 -0.58
N LYS A 106 -5.98 -3.19 -0.10
CA LYS A 106 -6.22 -4.39 0.73
C LYS A 106 -6.99 -4.03 1.99
N SER A 107 -6.57 -2.99 2.72
CA SER A 107 -7.26 -2.57 3.94
C SER A 107 -8.70 -2.10 3.70
N GLU A 108 -9.00 -1.53 2.54
CA GLU A 108 -10.36 -1.13 2.14
C GLU A 108 -11.22 -2.36 1.83
N ALA A 109 -10.64 -3.35 1.13
CA ALA A 109 -11.29 -4.63 0.86
C ALA A 109 -11.60 -5.39 2.16
N ASP A 110 -10.63 -5.53 3.07
CA ASP A 110 -10.79 -6.23 4.36
C ASP A 110 -11.90 -5.57 5.22
N LYS A 111 -11.95 -4.23 5.22
CA LYS A 111 -13.02 -3.47 5.90
C LYS A 111 -14.39 -3.71 5.27
N SER A 112 -14.46 -3.75 3.94
CA SER A 112 -15.70 -4.01 3.21
C SER A 112 -16.21 -5.43 3.45
N GLU A 113 -15.31 -6.41 3.45
CA GLU A 113 -15.61 -7.81 3.77
C GLU A 113 -16.12 -7.95 5.21
N THR A 114 -15.42 -7.34 6.18
CA THR A 114 -15.84 -7.37 7.59
C THR A 114 -17.22 -6.73 7.78
N LYS A 115 -17.53 -5.67 7.03
CA LYS A 115 -18.86 -5.05 7.06
C LYS A 115 -19.94 -5.99 6.52
N LEU A 116 -19.64 -6.74 5.46
CA LEU A 116 -20.58 -7.74 4.93
C LEU A 116 -20.87 -8.83 5.96
N LEU A 117 -19.82 -9.37 6.60
CA LEU A 117 -19.96 -10.37 7.67
C LEU A 117 -20.83 -9.86 8.82
N LEU A 118 -20.67 -8.59 9.21
CA LEU A 118 -21.51 -7.98 10.23
C LEU A 118 -22.99 -7.94 9.82
N VAL A 119 -23.29 -7.60 8.57
CA VAL A 119 -24.68 -7.58 8.07
C VAL A 119 -25.25 -8.99 8.06
N GLU A 120 -24.50 -9.98 7.58
CA GLU A 120 -24.93 -11.39 7.60
C GLU A 120 -25.21 -11.89 9.02
N ALA A 121 -24.36 -11.55 9.98
CA ALA A 121 -24.56 -11.87 11.39
C ALA A 121 -25.87 -11.28 11.95
N LEU A 122 -26.15 -10.01 11.61
CA LEU A 122 -27.34 -9.30 12.07
C LEU A 122 -28.62 -9.82 11.42
N ASP A 123 -28.55 -10.27 10.17
CA ASP A 123 -29.67 -10.89 9.44
C ASP A 123 -30.04 -12.29 9.99
N GLY A 124 -29.34 -12.79 11.02
CA GLY A 124 -29.58 -14.11 11.60
C GLY A 124 -29.12 -15.25 10.70
N ARG A 125 -28.35 -14.98 9.63
CA ARG A 125 -27.66 -16.02 8.88
C ARG A 125 -26.60 -16.60 9.81
N HIS A 126 -26.73 -17.87 10.14
CA HIS A 126 -25.82 -18.55 11.06
C HIS A 126 -24.42 -18.56 10.45
N LEU A 127 -23.58 -17.60 10.86
CA LEU A 127 -22.15 -17.65 10.65
C LEU A 127 -21.68 -18.92 11.36
N THR A 128 -21.53 -20.02 10.63
CA THR A 128 -20.80 -21.17 11.17
C THR A 128 -19.39 -20.66 11.43
N PHE A 129 -19.03 -20.47 12.70
CA PHE A 129 -17.70 -20.01 13.12
C PHE A 129 -16.59 -20.87 12.51
N GLU A 130 -16.89 -22.10 12.10
CA GLU A 130 -16.03 -23.01 11.34
C GLU A 130 -15.60 -22.47 9.96
N ARG A 131 -16.35 -21.54 9.35
CA ARG A 131 -16.04 -20.97 8.03
C ARG A 131 -15.24 -19.67 8.09
N LEU A 132 -15.08 -19.09 9.28
CA LEU A 132 -14.37 -17.83 9.44
C LEU A 132 -12.93 -18.06 9.85
N THR A 133 -12.01 -17.32 9.23
CA THR A 133 -10.62 -17.30 9.67
C THR A 133 -10.49 -16.51 10.97
N VAL A 134 -9.44 -16.80 11.75
CA VAL A 134 -9.11 -16.05 12.97
C VAL A 134 -8.98 -14.55 12.69
N GLU A 135 -8.41 -14.18 11.53
CA GLU A 135 -8.24 -12.79 11.11
C GLU A 135 -9.59 -12.11 10.86
N GLN A 136 -10.49 -12.77 10.13
CA GLN A 136 -11.86 -12.27 9.87
C GLN A 136 -12.64 -12.12 11.18
N LEU A 137 -12.58 -13.12 12.07
CA LEU A 137 -13.26 -13.06 13.37
C LEU A 137 -12.72 -11.93 14.24
N THR A 138 -11.41 -11.75 14.27
CA THR A 138 -10.77 -10.66 15.04
C THR A 138 -11.14 -9.29 14.48
N SER A 139 -11.17 -9.14 13.14
CA SER A 139 -11.62 -7.91 12.48
C SER A 139 -13.08 -7.60 12.81
N LEU A 140 -13.95 -8.62 12.75
CA LEU A 140 -15.37 -8.50 13.07
C LEU A 140 -15.60 -8.09 14.53
N ALA A 141 -14.93 -8.75 15.48
CA ALA A 141 -15.01 -8.42 16.89
C ALA A 141 -14.61 -6.95 17.14
N ARG A 142 -13.48 -6.49 16.58
CA ARG A 142 -13.05 -5.09 16.67
C ARG A 142 -14.09 -4.12 16.08
N MET A 143 -14.72 -4.49 14.97
CA MET A 143 -15.73 -3.66 14.32
C MET A 143 -17.00 -3.56 15.19
N VAL A 144 -17.46 -4.68 15.77
CA VAL A 144 -18.60 -4.71 16.69
C VAL A 144 -18.31 -3.85 17.92
N ASP A 145 -17.15 -4.03 18.56
CA ASP A 145 -16.74 -3.23 19.71
C ASP A 145 -16.72 -1.73 19.41
N ALA A 146 -16.17 -1.34 18.25
CA ALA A 146 -16.13 0.05 17.83
C ALA A 146 -17.54 0.62 17.63
N ARG A 147 -18.45 -0.15 17.02
CA ARG A 147 -19.86 0.25 16.82
C ARG A 147 -20.62 0.34 18.15
N LEU A 148 -20.43 -0.62 19.05
CA LEU A 148 -21.01 -0.59 20.39
C LEU A 148 -20.53 0.62 21.18
N LYS A 149 -19.24 0.97 21.10
CA LYS A 149 -18.73 2.20 21.72
C LYS A 149 -19.40 3.46 21.17
N ILE A 150 -19.61 3.56 19.85
CA ILE A 150 -20.33 4.68 19.25
C ILE A 150 -21.78 4.77 19.78
N VAL A 151 -22.48 3.64 19.82
CA VAL A 151 -23.86 3.57 20.34
C VAL A 151 -23.91 3.97 21.81
N ASN A 152 -23.01 3.44 22.63
CA ASN A 152 -22.94 3.75 24.06
C ASN A 152 -22.63 5.22 24.30
N ASN A 153 -21.65 5.79 23.59
CA ASN A 153 -21.34 7.23 23.72
C ASN A 153 -22.56 8.10 23.36
N ARG A 154 -23.29 7.73 22.31
CA ARG A 154 -24.51 8.46 21.91
C ARG A 154 -25.63 8.31 22.94
N LEU A 155 -25.76 7.13 23.54
CA LEU A 155 -26.72 6.87 24.61
C LEU A 155 -26.46 7.78 25.82
N GLU A 156 -25.20 7.90 26.23
CA GLU A 156 -24.79 8.77 27.33
C GLU A 156 -25.00 10.26 27.01
N GLU A 157 -24.72 10.69 25.78
CA GLU A 157 -24.99 12.06 25.33
C GLU A 157 -26.48 12.40 25.41
N LEU A 158 -27.35 11.50 24.94
CA LEU A 158 -28.80 11.67 24.99
C LEU A 158 -29.35 11.67 26.43
N ARG A 159 -28.72 10.89 27.34
CA ARG A 159 -29.03 10.93 28.78
C ARG A 159 -28.65 12.26 29.42
N GLY A 160 -27.47 12.79 29.08
CA GLY A 160 -27.03 14.11 29.53
C GLY A 160 -27.95 15.25 29.06
N GLN A 161 -28.65 15.06 27.94
CA GLN A 161 -29.66 15.99 27.40
C GLN A 161 -31.07 15.79 27.98
N GLY A 162 -31.26 14.83 28.90
CA GLY A 162 -32.56 14.55 29.52
C GLY A 162 -33.58 13.84 28.61
N LEU A 163 -33.15 13.33 27.46
CA LEU A 163 -34.03 12.68 26.47
C LEU A 163 -34.20 11.16 26.70
N LEU A 164 -33.47 10.57 27.64
CA LEU A 164 -33.53 9.14 27.96
C LEU A 164 -33.43 8.89 29.48
N LEU A 165 -34.26 7.96 29.98
CA LEU A 165 -34.17 7.46 31.35
C LEU A 165 -32.88 6.63 31.55
N ALA A 166 -32.35 6.66 32.78
CA ALA A 166 -31.17 5.89 33.20
C ALA A 166 -31.36 4.38 32.91
N PRO A 167 -30.29 3.62 32.65
CA PRO A 167 -30.43 2.20 32.35
C PRO A 167 -31.03 1.51 33.56
N THR A 168 -32.17 0.84 33.38
CA THR A 168 -32.65 -0.12 34.37
C THR A 168 -31.55 -1.16 34.53
N PRO A 169 -31.09 -1.45 35.77
CA PRO A 169 -30.17 -2.55 35.98
C PRO A 169 -30.84 -3.79 35.40
N LEU A 170 -30.17 -4.46 34.47
CA LEU A 170 -30.60 -5.78 34.04
C LEU A 170 -30.63 -6.65 35.30
N LEU A 171 -31.84 -6.96 35.75
CA LEU A 171 -32.14 -7.80 36.89
C LEU A 171 -31.18 -8.99 36.84
N ALA A 172 -30.34 -9.13 37.87
CA ALA A 172 -29.39 -10.20 38.00
C ALA A 172 -30.10 -11.52 37.66
N LYS A 173 -29.68 -12.19 36.59
CA LYS A 173 -30.15 -13.54 36.29
C LYS A 173 -29.83 -14.38 37.52
N GLY A 174 -30.87 -14.81 38.23
CA GLY A 174 -30.74 -15.71 39.36
C GLY A 174 -30.02 -17.00 38.96
N PRO A 175 -29.53 -17.78 39.93
CA PRO A 175 -28.72 -18.96 39.65
C PRO A 175 -29.51 -19.93 38.77
N LEU A 176 -28.88 -20.39 37.68
CA LEU A 176 -29.37 -21.51 36.88
C LEU A 176 -29.45 -22.76 37.78
N PRO A 177 -30.53 -23.56 37.73
CA PRO A 177 -30.56 -24.85 38.39
C PRO A 177 -29.53 -25.76 37.72
N HIS A 178 -28.55 -26.20 38.49
CA HIS A 178 -27.71 -27.33 38.13
C HIS A 178 -28.53 -28.61 38.30
N ASP A 179 -29.00 -29.19 37.20
CA ASP A 179 -29.36 -30.61 37.19
C ASP A 179 -28.06 -31.41 37.14
N THR A 180 -27.67 -31.95 38.30
CA THR A 180 -26.71 -33.05 38.40
C THR A 180 -27.32 -34.27 37.73
N VAL A 181 -26.83 -34.64 36.56
CA VAL A 181 -27.03 -35.99 36.02
C VAL A 181 -25.77 -36.79 36.35
N ASP A 182 -25.95 -37.74 37.26
CA ASP A 182 -25.00 -38.76 37.68
C ASP A 182 -24.53 -39.59 36.48
N TYR A 183 -23.23 -39.59 36.22
CA TYR A 183 -22.60 -40.58 35.34
C TYR A 183 -22.08 -41.74 36.20
N THR A 184 -22.97 -42.64 36.57
CA THR A 184 -22.60 -44.02 36.89
C THR A 184 -23.33 -44.95 35.95
N ASN A 185 -22.64 -45.41 34.90
CA ASN A 185 -22.46 -46.84 34.63
C ASN A 185 -21.62 -47.05 33.36
N VAL A 186 -20.43 -47.59 33.60
CA VAL A 186 -19.55 -48.17 32.59
C VAL A 186 -20.09 -49.57 32.31
N GLU A 187 -20.70 -49.78 31.14
CA GLU A 187 -20.91 -51.13 30.62
C GLU A 187 -19.75 -51.50 29.68
N LYS A 188 -19.02 -52.52 30.12
CA LYS A 188 -17.87 -53.15 29.46
C LYS A 188 -18.38 -54.04 28.30
N PRO A 189 -17.74 -54.04 27.12
CA PRO A 189 -18.14 -54.92 26.03
C PRO A 189 -17.78 -56.39 26.32
N PRO A 190 -18.60 -57.37 25.88
CA PRO A 190 -18.28 -58.77 26.06
C PRO A 190 -17.24 -59.23 25.04
N SER A 191 -16.28 -59.98 25.54
CA SER A 191 -15.28 -60.73 24.78
C SER A 191 -15.86 -62.08 24.35
N GLN A 192 -15.94 -62.33 23.04
CA GLN A 192 -15.63 -63.58 22.36
C GLN A 192 -15.49 -63.33 20.86
#